data_AF-A0A0P1G251-F1
#
_entry.id   AF-A0A0P1G251-F1
#
_cell.length_a   1.000
_cell.length_b   1.000
_cell.length_c   1.000
_cell.angle_alpha   90.00
_cell.angle_beta   90.00
_cell.angle_gamma   90.00
#
_symmetry.space_group_name_H-M   'P 1'
#
loop_
_entity.id
_entity.type
_entity.pdbx_description
1 polymer ?
#
loop_
_entity_poly.entity_id
_entity_poly.type
_entity_poly.pdbx_seq_one_letter_code
_entity_poly.pdbx_strand_id
1 'polypeptide(L)'
;MLRSASGRAYLAFCQDTIRDAILDRLRQSGHKGDRQAHSPDYVARCVSDARAQGFAFRDPDFGGDFNEPRSAVDDARDSLAVPIRLAEHVPAALNVTWSRKVFRRDLARAQFASAVQDAAADIAQAMNAG
;
A
#
# COMPACT_ATOMS: atom_id res chain seq x y z
N MET A 1 -0.65 -6.87 -5.78
CA MET A 1 -0.46 -6.44 -4.37
C MET A 1 0.66 -5.42 -4.19
N LEU A 2 1.91 -5.75 -4.54
CA LEU A 2 3.09 -4.91 -4.26
C LEU A 2 3.17 -3.59 -5.05
N ARG A 3 2.31 -3.37 -6.04
CA ARG A 3 2.28 -2.12 -6.83
C ARG A 3 1.35 -1.05 -6.28
N SER A 4 0.30 -1.42 -5.55
CA SER A 4 -0.69 -0.46 -5.04
C SER A 4 -0.34 0.03 -3.64
N ALA A 5 -0.80 1.23 -3.28
CA ALA A 5 -0.62 1.77 -1.93
C ALA A 5 -1.30 0.87 -0.89
N SER A 6 -2.56 0.51 -1.11
CA SER A 6 -3.34 -0.32 -0.18
C SER A 6 -2.74 -1.71 -0.01
N GLY A 7 -2.25 -2.33 -1.08
CA GLY A 7 -1.62 -3.65 -1.00
C GLY A 7 -0.33 -3.63 -0.19
N ARG A 8 0.48 -2.57 -0.33
CA ARG A 8 1.69 -2.37 0.47
C ARG A 8 1.39 -2.06 1.93
N ALA A 9 0.40 -1.21 2.20
CA ALA A 9 -0.04 -0.91 3.56
C ALA A 9 -0.56 -2.19 4.25
N TYR A 10 -1.36 -2.99 3.55
CA TYR A 10 -1.83 -4.27 4.08
C TYR A 10 -0.67 -5.22 4.37
N LEU A 11 0.21 -5.46 3.40
CA LEU A 11 1.36 -6.37 3.55
C LEU A 11 2.31 -5.94 4.68
N ALA A 12 2.45 -4.66 4.93
CA ALA A 12 3.34 -4.17 5.98
C ALA A 12 2.81 -4.46 7.39
N PHE A 13 1.50 -4.53 7.59
CA PHE A 13 0.89 -4.59 8.93
C PHE A 13 0.05 -5.85 9.19
N CYS A 14 -0.25 -6.66 8.17
CA CYS A 14 -0.86 -7.97 8.38
C CYS A 14 0.10 -8.93 9.12
N GLN A 15 -0.44 -10.04 9.62
CA GLN A 15 0.34 -11.06 10.31
C GLN A 15 1.40 -11.66 9.38
N ASP A 16 2.54 -12.02 9.93
CA ASP A 16 3.67 -12.55 9.15
C ASP A 16 3.27 -13.80 8.34
N THR A 17 2.48 -14.71 8.93
CA THR A 17 1.95 -15.90 8.23
C THR A 17 1.05 -15.56 7.04
N ILE A 18 0.21 -14.53 7.16
CA ILE A 18 -0.64 -14.04 6.07
C ILE A 18 0.20 -13.37 4.99
N ARG A 19 1.18 -12.56 5.39
CA ARG A 19 2.12 -11.92 4.45
C ARG A 19 2.87 -12.97 3.64
N ASP A 20 3.42 -13.98 4.30
CA ASP A 20 4.21 -15.02 3.64
C ASP A 20 3.36 -15.82 2.65
N ALA A 21 2.14 -16.20 3.05
CA ALA A 21 1.18 -16.86 2.15
C ALA A 21 0.83 -16.01 0.92
N ILE A 22 0.63 -14.69 1.11
CA ILE A 22 0.39 -13.78 -0.01
C ILE A 22 1.63 -13.73 -0.91
N LEU A 23 2.82 -13.51 -0.36
CA LEU A 23 4.06 -13.40 -1.13
C LEU A 23 4.34 -14.68 -1.93
N ASP A 24 4.10 -15.85 -1.36
CA ASP A 24 4.23 -17.13 -2.06
C ASP A 24 3.26 -17.23 -3.23
N ARG A 25 2.00 -16.80 -3.04
CA ARG A 25 1.04 -16.74 -4.13
C ARG A 25 1.45 -15.77 -5.24
N LEU A 26 2.02 -14.61 -4.88
CA LEU A 26 2.52 -13.63 -5.85
C LEU A 26 3.73 -14.17 -6.63
N ARG A 27 4.64 -14.91 -5.98
CA ARG A 27 5.80 -15.56 -6.63
C ARG A 27 5.40 -16.66 -7.61
N GLN A 28 4.27 -17.30 -7.37
CA GLN A 28 3.71 -18.30 -8.28
C GLN A 28 2.88 -17.68 -9.41
N SER A 29 2.64 -16.37 -9.37
CA SER A 29 1.89 -15.67 -10.40
C SER A 29 2.76 -15.44 -11.65
N GLY A 30 2.15 -15.58 -12.83
CA GLY A 30 2.79 -15.26 -14.11
C GLY A 30 2.77 -13.77 -14.47
N HIS A 31 2.19 -12.91 -13.61
CA HIS A 31 1.99 -11.50 -13.91
C HIS A 31 3.26 -10.69 -13.70
N LYS A 32 3.57 -9.81 -14.66
CA LYS A 32 4.73 -8.91 -14.55
C LYS A 32 4.61 -8.01 -13.31
N GLY A 33 3.38 -7.66 -12.94
CA GLY A 33 3.08 -6.82 -11.78
C GLY A 33 3.50 -7.40 -10.43
N ASP A 34 3.71 -8.71 -10.36
CA ASP A 34 4.06 -9.41 -9.12
C ASP A 34 5.55 -9.78 -9.03
N ARG A 35 6.35 -9.51 -10.06
CA ARG A 35 7.78 -9.87 -10.13
C ARG A 35 8.58 -9.44 -8.90
N GLN A 36 8.23 -8.31 -8.30
CA GLN A 36 8.90 -7.79 -7.12
C GLN A 36 8.75 -8.68 -5.87
N ALA A 37 7.80 -9.61 -5.85
CA ALA A 37 7.67 -10.60 -4.78
C ALA A 37 8.88 -11.56 -4.72
N HIS A 38 9.62 -11.71 -5.81
CA HIS A 38 10.86 -12.50 -5.86
C HIS A 38 12.09 -11.74 -5.34
N SER A 39 11.98 -10.46 -5.02
CA SER A 39 13.08 -9.67 -4.44
C SER A 39 12.88 -9.51 -2.94
N PRO A 40 13.61 -10.26 -2.09
CA PRO A 40 13.50 -10.14 -0.63
C PRO A 40 13.81 -8.72 -0.16
N ASP A 41 14.85 -8.09 -0.70
CA ASP A 41 15.26 -6.73 -0.32
C ASP A 41 14.20 -5.68 -0.64
N TYR A 42 13.55 -5.78 -1.80
CA TYR A 42 12.46 -4.89 -2.17
C TYR A 42 11.28 -5.04 -1.21
N VAL A 43 10.88 -6.29 -0.91
CA VAL A 43 9.76 -6.58 0.00
C VAL A 43 10.09 -6.07 1.41
N ALA A 44 11.29 -6.36 1.91
CA ALA A 44 11.75 -5.92 3.22
C ALA A 44 11.73 -4.40 3.34
N ARG A 45 12.25 -3.68 2.33
CA ARG A 45 12.21 -2.22 2.28
C ARG A 45 10.78 -1.70 2.25
N CYS A 46 9.92 -2.27 1.40
CA CYS A 46 8.52 -1.87 1.30
C CYS A 46 7.78 -2.00 2.65
N VAL A 47 8.02 -3.09 3.38
CA VAL A 47 7.43 -3.33 4.70
C VAL A 47 8.03 -2.37 5.74
N SER A 48 9.35 -2.23 5.77
CA SER A 48 10.07 -1.37 6.73
C SER A 48 9.65 0.09 6.59
N ASP A 49 9.65 0.62 5.36
CA ASP A 49 9.28 2.01 5.08
C ASP A 49 7.85 2.28 5.53
N ALA A 50 6.93 1.36 5.20
CA ALA A 50 5.52 1.51 5.57
C ALA A 50 5.29 1.44 7.08
N ARG A 51 6.00 0.55 7.78
CA ARG A 51 5.96 0.45 9.25
C ARG A 51 6.52 1.71 9.91
N ALA A 52 7.63 2.25 9.41
CA ALA A 52 8.27 3.44 9.97
C ALA A 52 7.39 4.69 9.88
N GLN A 53 6.63 4.83 8.80
CA GLN A 53 5.79 6.02 8.57
C GLN A 53 4.30 5.84 8.94
N GLY A 54 3.83 4.60 9.12
CA GLY A 54 2.42 4.31 9.44
C GLY A 54 1.47 4.33 8.24
N PHE A 55 1.99 4.36 7.01
CA PHE A 55 1.23 4.35 5.76
C PHE A 55 2.11 3.84 4.61
N ALA A 56 1.60 3.65 3.40
CA ALA A 56 2.38 3.27 2.22
C ALA A 56 1.98 4.10 1.00
N PHE A 57 2.95 4.44 0.14
CA PHE A 57 2.67 4.92 -1.21
C PHE A 57 2.58 3.76 -2.19
N ARG A 58 1.85 3.95 -3.31
CA ARG A 58 1.94 3.03 -4.46
C ARG A 58 3.39 2.99 -5.00
N ASP A 59 3.73 1.92 -5.72
CA ASP A 59 5.03 1.83 -6.39
C ASP A 59 5.24 3.04 -7.32
N PRO A 60 6.41 3.71 -7.30
CA PRO A 60 6.72 4.81 -8.21
C PRO A 60 6.53 4.45 -9.69
N ASP A 61 6.84 3.21 -10.08
CA ASP A 61 6.68 2.67 -11.42
C ASP A 61 5.28 2.11 -11.69
N PHE A 62 4.33 2.19 -10.75
CA PHE A 62 2.94 1.86 -11.03
C PHE A 62 2.24 3.06 -11.67
N GLY A 63 1.84 2.94 -12.94
CA GLY A 63 1.12 3.96 -13.70
C GLY A 63 -0.31 3.58 -14.08
N GLY A 64 -0.91 2.58 -13.43
CA GLY A 64 -2.33 2.25 -13.54
C GLY A 64 -2.61 0.95 -14.30
N ASP A 65 -1.69 0.52 -15.16
CA ASP A 65 -1.71 -0.84 -15.71
C ASP A 65 -0.98 -1.80 -14.75
N PHE A 66 -1.56 -2.99 -14.52
CA PHE A 66 -1.01 -3.95 -13.56
C PHE A 66 0.28 -4.63 -14.03
N ASN A 67 0.50 -4.79 -15.33
CA ASN A 67 1.67 -5.48 -15.89
C ASN A 67 2.70 -4.55 -16.51
N GLU A 68 2.30 -3.36 -16.94
CA GLU A 68 3.18 -2.43 -17.63
C GLU A 68 3.74 -1.35 -16.68
N PRO A 69 4.99 -0.90 -16.90
CA PRO A 69 5.62 0.14 -16.10
C PRO A 69 4.99 1.50 -16.37
N ARG A 70 5.25 2.48 -15.49
CA ARG A 70 4.72 3.84 -15.65
C ARG A 70 5.24 4.49 -16.95
N SER A 71 6.45 4.14 -17.38
CA SER A 71 7.02 4.63 -18.64
C SER A 71 6.23 4.21 -19.89
N ALA A 72 5.41 3.16 -19.80
CA ALA A 72 4.55 2.68 -20.88
C ALA A 72 3.09 3.15 -20.71
N VAL A 73 2.56 3.11 -19.49
CA VAL A 73 1.20 3.54 -19.17
C VAL A 73 1.22 4.42 -17.92
N ASP A 74 0.75 5.66 -18.02
CA ASP A 74 0.73 6.60 -16.89
C ASP A 74 -0.65 7.25 -16.71
N ASP A 75 -1.37 6.81 -15.68
CA ASP A 75 -2.66 7.34 -15.22
C ASP A 75 -2.56 8.76 -14.61
N ALA A 76 -1.34 9.31 -14.50
CA ALA A 76 -1.04 10.59 -13.87
C ALA A 76 -1.48 10.70 -12.41
N ARG A 77 -1.69 9.57 -11.73
CA ARG A 77 -2.15 9.51 -10.34
C ARG A 77 -1.07 9.04 -9.39
N ASP A 78 -1.27 9.34 -8.13
CA ASP A 78 -0.52 8.80 -7.01
C ASP A 78 -1.46 8.49 -5.84
N SER A 79 -1.02 7.61 -4.95
CA SER A 79 -1.86 7.11 -3.87
C SER A 79 -1.05 6.84 -2.60
N LEU A 80 -1.70 7.11 -1.46
CA LEU A 80 -1.23 6.79 -0.11
C LEU A 80 -2.31 5.93 0.54
N ALA A 81 -1.90 4.94 1.33
CA ALA A 81 -2.83 4.11 2.08
C ALA A 81 -2.35 3.84 3.51
N VAL A 82 -3.29 3.73 4.43
CA VAL A 82 -3.08 3.44 5.84
C VAL A 82 -3.77 2.11 6.15
N PRO A 83 -3.14 1.19 6.91
CA PRO A 83 -3.82 -0.01 7.39
C PRO A 83 -4.93 0.34 8.39
N ILE A 84 -6.08 -0.31 8.31
CA ILE A 84 -7.08 -0.30 9.38
C ILE A 84 -6.67 -1.39 10.36
N ARG A 85 -6.26 -1.03 11.58
CA ARG A 85 -5.65 -1.96 12.54
C ARG A 85 -6.62 -2.25 13.69
N LEU A 86 -6.99 -3.51 13.83
CA LEU A 86 -7.68 -4.02 15.02
C LEU A 86 -6.65 -4.66 15.97
N ALA A 87 -7.08 -5.05 17.17
CA ALA A 87 -6.17 -5.59 18.20
C ALA A 87 -5.36 -6.81 17.70
N GLU A 88 -6.01 -7.72 16.98
CA GLU A 88 -5.39 -8.99 16.56
C GLU A 88 -5.08 -9.11 15.06
N HIS A 89 -5.62 -8.21 14.23
CA HIS A 89 -5.46 -8.32 12.78
C HIS A 89 -5.66 -7.00 12.03
N VAL A 90 -5.31 -7.01 10.75
CA VAL A 90 -5.54 -5.92 9.79
C VAL A 90 -6.56 -6.40 8.77
N PRO A 91 -7.84 -6.01 8.88
CA PRO A 91 -8.86 -6.44 7.91
C PRO A 91 -8.76 -5.74 6.56
N ALA A 92 -8.25 -4.51 6.52
CA ALA A 92 -8.27 -3.67 5.32
C ALA A 92 -7.22 -2.55 5.37
N ALA A 93 -7.15 -1.77 4.28
CA ALA A 93 -6.40 -0.52 4.22
C ALA A 93 -7.25 0.58 3.55
N LEU A 94 -7.25 1.77 4.13
CA LEU A 94 -7.90 2.96 3.59
C LEU A 94 -6.92 3.72 2.70
N ASN A 95 -7.32 4.11 1.49
CA ASN A 95 -6.46 4.90 0.60
C ASN A 95 -7.07 6.22 0.15
N VAL A 96 -6.19 7.16 -0.14
CA VAL A 96 -6.49 8.38 -0.89
C VAL A 96 -5.68 8.35 -2.19
N THR A 97 -6.32 8.73 -3.30
CA THR A 97 -5.68 8.81 -4.62
C THR A 97 -5.91 10.20 -5.19
N TRP A 98 -4.87 10.81 -5.73
CA TRP A 98 -4.92 12.16 -6.27
C TRP A 98 -4.24 12.24 -7.64
N SER A 99 -4.52 13.33 -8.34
CA SER A 99 -3.79 13.70 -9.56
C SER A 99 -2.45 14.32 -9.21
N ARG A 100 -1.37 13.82 -9.82
CA ARG A 100 -0.01 14.38 -9.64
C ARG A 100 0.13 15.81 -10.18
N LYS A 101 -0.82 16.28 -11.00
CA LYS A 101 -0.90 17.68 -11.45
C LYS A 101 -1.37 18.63 -10.35
N VAL A 102 -2.10 18.12 -9.36
CA VAL A 102 -2.65 18.92 -8.24
C VAL A 102 -1.69 18.87 -7.05
N PHE A 103 -1.27 17.67 -6.66
CA PHE A 103 -0.31 17.49 -5.57
C PHE A 103 0.86 16.61 -6.00
N ARG A 104 2.07 17.11 -5.80
CA ARG A 104 3.27 16.28 -5.74
C ARG A 104 3.20 15.37 -4.51
N ARG A 105 3.88 14.22 -4.56
CA ARG A 105 3.84 13.19 -3.51
C ARG A 105 4.19 13.71 -2.12
N ASP A 106 5.23 14.53 -2.02
CA ASP A 106 5.71 15.18 -0.79
C ASP A 106 4.65 16.11 -0.19
N LEU A 107 4.01 16.93 -1.01
CA LEU A 107 2.92 17.82 -0.60
C LEU A 107 1.66 17.04 -0.21
N ALA A 108 1.29 16.01 -0.99
CA ALA A 108 0.18 15.12 -0.68
C ALA A 108 0.40 14.39 0.65
N ARG A 109 1.64 13.96 0.95
CA ARG A 109 2.00 13.39 2.25
C ARG A 109 1.68 14.37 3.38
N ALA A 110 2.21 15.59 3.28
CA ALA A 110 2.03 16.61 4.31
C ALA A 110 0.56 16.97 4.50
N GLN A 111 -0.22 16.98 3.41
CA GLN A 111 -1.63 17.34 3.42
C GLN A 111 -2.54 16.21 3.92
N PHE A 112 -2.30 14.96 3.53
CA PHE A 112 -3.27 13.88 3.69
C PHE A 112 -2.89 12.84 4.75
N ALA A 113 -1.61 12.65 5.07
CA ALA A 113 -1.18 11.50 5.87
C ALA A 113 -1.89 11.43 7.23
N SER A 114 -1.88 12.52 8.01
CA SER A 114 -2.55 12.58 9.32
C SER A 114 -4.05 12.29 9.19
N ALA A 115 -4.74 12.99 8.29
CA ALA A 115 -6.19 12.84 8.14
C ALA A 115 -6.61 11.42 7.73
N VAL A 116 -5.84 10.74 6.88
CA VAL A 116 -6.12 9.35 6.51
C VAL A 116 -5.80 8.40 7.66
N GLN A 117 -4.80 8.70 8.49
CA GLN A 117 -4.49 7.93 9.69
C GLN A 117 -5.60 8.04 10.74
N ASP A 118 -6.08 9.24 11.00
CA ASP A 118 -7.19 9.50 11.91
C ASP A 118 -8.45 8.78 11.42
N ALA A 119 -8.79 8.89 10.13
CA ALA A 119 -9.93 8.19 9.55
C ALA A 119 -9.81 6.66 9.63
N ALA A 120 -8.60 6.10 9.44
CA ALA A 120 -8.39 4.66 9.59
C ALA A 120 -8.55 4.19 11.05
N ALA A 121 -8.14 5.03 12.01
CA ALA A 121 -8.32 4.77 13.43
C ALA A 121 -9.81 4.84 13.84
N ASP A 122 -10.56 5.82 13.33
CA ASP A 122 -12.00 5.94 13.57
C ASP A 122 -12.77 4.72 13.04
N ILE A 123 -12.43 4.24 11.84
CA ILE A 123 -13.02 3.01 11.28
C ILE A 123 -12.67 1.81 12.17
N ALA A 124 -11.42 1.68 12.61
CA ALA A 124 -11.02 0.59 13.49
C ALA A 124 -11.79 0.60 14.83
N GLN A 125 -12.01 1.78 15.41
CA GLN A 125 -12.82 1.93 16.62
C GLN A 125 -14.28 1.51 16.39
N ALA A 126 -14.89 1.96 15.29
CA ALA A 126 -16.25 1.59 14.94
C ALA A 126 -16.40 0.08 14.72
N MET A 127 -15.41 -0.58 14.11
CA MET A 127 -15.41 -2.04 13.91
C MET A 127 -15.28 -2.83 15.21
N ASN A 128 -14.63 -2.29 16.25
CA ASN A 128 -14.54 -2.94 17.56
C ASN A 128 -15.79 -2.74 18.44
N ALA A 129 -16.64 -1.78 18.09
CA ALA A 129 -17.83 -1.42 18.88
C ALA A 129 -19.09 -2.21 18.47
N GLY A 130 -19.05 -2.96 17.37
CA GLY A 130 -20.13 -3.84 16.89
C GLY A 130 -19.79 -5.31 17.13
#